data_AF-A0A815CTD5-F1
#
_entry.id   AF-A0A815CTD5-F1
#
_cell.length_a   1.000
_cell.length_b   1.000
_cell.length_c   1.000
_cell.angle_alpha   90.00
_cell.angle_beta   90.00
_cell.angle_gamma   90.00
#
_symmetry.space_group_name_H-M   'P 1'
#
loop_
_entity.id
_entity.type
_entity.pdbx_description
1 polymer ?
#
loop_
_entity_poly.entity_id
_entity_poly.type
_entity_poly.pdbx_seq_one_letter_code
_entity_poly.pdbx_strand_id
1 'polypeptide(L)'
;MENGDSTDNTISQLNAFKIKLNEANIQNTIIIKKIIQKSFHRFNYLSEIRNEALEPLYNLKWNAIDTRIIFLNDIYYKVSDVINLINTNSMEYDFACGVDFYYAFYDVLVSRDFNKSNLMNYYPYFKNPVDQKLVRNGLPVRVFSGWNGMVIMKAAPFINHNVFFRQNQLDETMESECYFICKDFWKLGFNRIYINPNVKVAYSPIFYYLHKYCMGPVNIFTDWYYWLIED
;
A
#
# COMPACT_ATOMS: atom_id res chain seq x y z
N MET A 1 11.05 -7.28 7.78
CA MET A 1 11.73 -6.60 8.90
C MET A 1 10.83 -6.66 10.10
N GLU A 2 11.38 -6.90 11.28
CA GLU A 2 10.68 -6.78 12.56
C GLU A 2 11.36 -5.66 13.36
N ASN A 3 10.58 -4.74 13.90
CA ASN A 3 11.01 -3.47 14.49
C ASN A 3 11.08 -3.46 16.03
N GLY A 4 10.90 -4.63 16.64
CA GLY A 4 11.14 -4.98 18.04
C GLY A 4 9.89 -4.97 18.91
N ASP A 5 8.78 -4.38 18.46
CA ASP A 5 7.60 -4.16 19.30
C ASP A 5 6.52 -5.24 19.20
N SER A 6 6.76 -6.30 18.41
CA SER A 6 5.89 -7.46 18.43
C SER A 6 6.01 -8.26 19.73
N THR A 7 4.88 -8.57 20.35
CA THR A 7 4.79 -9.40 21.56
C THR A 7 4.38 -10.84 21.29
N ASP A 8 4.18 -11.21 20.02
CA ASP A 8 3.74 -12.54 19.63
C ASP A 8 4.92 -13.40 19.10
N ASN A 9 4.60 -14.50 18.42
CA ASN A 9 5.61 -15.42 17.89
C ASN A 9 6.28 -14.95 16.58
N THR A 10 6.15 -13.67 16.19
CA THR A 10 6.66 -13.12 14.91
C THR A 10 8.14 -13.48 14.68
N ILE A 11 9.01 -13.28 15.67
CA ILE A 11 10.46 -13.58 15.52
C ILE A 11 10.68 -15.06 15.21
N SER A 12 9.97 -15.96 15.89
CA SER A 12 10.06 -17.40 15.65
C SER A 12 9.56 -17.76 14.24
N GLN A 13 8.43 -17.18 13.83
CA GLN A 13 7.86 -17.39 12.50
C GLN A 13 8.79 -16.88 11.38
N LEU A 14 9.43 -15.72 11.56
CA LEU A 14 10.40 -15.19 10.60
C LEU A 14 11.62 -16.11 10.46
N ASN A 15 12.14 -16.65 11.56
CA ASN A 15 13.24 -17.62 11.50
C ASN A 15 12.84 -18.91 10.77
N ALA A 16 11.64 -19.44 11.04
CA ALA A 16 11.12 -20.60 10.32
C ALA A 16 10.91 -20.30 8.82
N PHE A 17 10.46 -19.08 8.48
CA PHE A 17 10.31 -18.64 7.10
C PHE A 17 11.66 -18.53 6.38
N LYS A 18 12.71 -18.02 7.06
CA LYS A 18 14.07 -17.98 6.53
C LYS A 18 14.58 -19.35 6.09
N ILE A 19 14.33 -20.36 6.92
CA ILE A 19 14.73 -21.74 6.62
C ILE A 19 14.05 -22.21 5.34
N LYS A 20 12.73 -22.03 5.21
CA LYS A 20 11.99 -22.40 4.00
C LYS A 20 12.47 -21.65 2.75
N LEU A 21 12.81 -20.36 2.87
CA LEU A 21 13.35 -19.58 1.76
C LEU A 21 14.72 -20.10 1.33
N ASN A 22 15.59 -20.43 2.28
CA ASN A 22 16.91 -21.01 1.99
C ASN A 22 16.81 -22.39 1.34
N GLU A 23 15.91 -23.25 1.83
CA GLU A 23 15.63 -24.57 1.23
C GLU A 23 15.13 -24.44 -0.22
N ALA A 24 14.36 -23.39 -0.51
CA ALA A 24 13.89 -23.06 -1.85
C ALA A 24 14.92 -22.30 -2.71
N ASN A 25 16.15 -22.07 -2.22
CA ASN A 25 17.18 -21.25 -2.86
C ASN A 25 16.71 -19.82 -3.22
N ILE A 26 15.79 -19.26 -2.43
CA ILE A 26 15.30 -17.89 -2.59
C ILE A 26 16.20 -16.95 -1.78
N GLN A 27 16.87 -16.03 -2.48
CA GLN A 27 17.67 -15.00 -1.84
C GLN A 27 16.79 -14.16 -0.91
N ASN A 28 17.21 -14.02 0.34
CA ASN A 28 16.42 -13.35 1.37
C ASN A 28 17.32 -12.64 2.38
N THR A 29 16.72 -11.66 3.08
CA THR A 29 17.34 -10.99 4.22
C THR A 29 16.25 -10.75 5.25
N ILE A 30 16.51 -11.15 6.49
CA ILE A 30 15.60 -10.89 7.62
C ILE A 30 16.33 -10.00 8.61
N ILE A 31 15.74 -8.83 8.84
CA ILE A 31 16.20 -7.83 9.80
C ILE A 31 15.28 -7.93 11.02
N ILE A 32 15.84 -8.21 12.20
CA ILE A 32 15.14 -8.25 13.50
C ILE A 32 15.83 -7.22 14.39
N LYS A 33 15.07 -6.23 14.88
CA LYS A 33 15.58 -5.19 15.77
C LYS A 33 15.14 -5.42 17.22
N LYS A 34 15.93 -4.91 18.16
CA LYS A 34 15.47 -4.70 19.55
C LYS A 34 14.76 -3.35 19.61
N ILE A 35 13.68 -3.24 20.40
CA ILE A 35 12.91 -2.00 20.56
C ILE A 35 13.86 -0.82 20.78
N ILE A 36 13.94 0.06 19.78
CA ILE A 36 14.50 1.39 20.00
C ILE A 36 13.35 2.21 20.55
N GLN A 37 13.55 2.79 21.73
CA GLN A 37 12.60 3.64 22.44
C GLN A 37 11.87 4.54 21.44
N LYS A 38 10.55 4.40 21.32
CA LYS A 38 9.72 5.21 20.41
C LYS A 38 10.00 6.68 20.72
N SER A 39 10.84 7.32 19.93
CA SER A 39 11.11 8.74 20.11
C SER A 39 9.81 9.50 19.90
N PHE A 40 9.66 10.65 20.54
CA PHE A 40 8.43 11.46 20.55
C PHE A 40 7.92 11.89 19.15
N HIS A 41 8.68 11.60 18.08
CA HIS A 41 8.33 11.89 16.69
C HIS A 41 8.10 10.58 15.89
N ARG A 42 6.93 9.95 16.10
CA ARG A 42 6.50 8.71 15.41
C ARG A 42 6.75 8.70 13.89
N PHE A 43 6.63 9.86 13.23
CA PHE A 43 6.82 9.98 11.79
C PHE A 43 8.28 9.75 11.34
N ASN A 44 9.29 10.14 12.15
CA ASN A 44 10.71 9.98 11.79
C ASN A 44 11.06 8.49 11.80
N TYR A 45 10.58 7.84 12.86
CA TYR A 45 10.79 6.42 13.07
C TYR A 45 10.25 5.57 11.92
N LEU A 46 9.04 5.84 11.43
CA LEU A 46 8.48 5.04 10.32
C LEU A 46 9.26 5.21 9.01
N SER A 47 9.69 6.44 8.67
CA SER A 47 10.54 6.64 7.49
C SER A 47 11.87 5.91 7.60
N GLU A 48 12.52 5.96 8.76
CA GLU A 48 13.80 5.27 9.01
C GLU A 48 13.64 3.76 8.86
N ILE A 49 12.64 3.17 9.52
CA ILE A 49 12.38 1.72 9.46
C ILE A 49 12.08 1.26 8.02
N ARG A 50 11.31 2.05 7.24
CA ARG A 50 11.03 1.70 5.84
C ARG A 50 12.28 1.80 4.95
N ASN A 51 13.13 2.80 5.18
CA ASN A 51 14.39 2.93 4.45
C ASN A 51 15.36 1.79 4.77
N GLU A 52 15.45 1.38 6.03
CA GLU A 52 16.24 0.21 6.43
C GLU A 52 15.72 -1.09 5.81
N ALA A 53 14.39 -1.25 5.74
CA ALA A 53 13.78 -2.39 5.06
C ALA A 53 14.15 -2.43 3.55
N LEU A 54 14.51 -1.29 2.96
CA LEU A 54 14.98 -1.18 1.59
C LEU A 54 16.50 -1.37 1.42
N GLU A 55 17.31 -1.46 2.47
CA GLU A 55 18.76 -1.65 2.34
C GLU A 55 19.17 -2.81 1.40
N PRO A 56 18.51 -3.99 1.44
CA PRO A 56 18.83 -5.08 0.51
C PRO A 56 18.61 -4.74 -0.97
N LEU A 57 17.77 -3.75 -1.28
CA LEU A 57 17.57 -3.25 -2.65
C LEU A 57 18.85 -2.62 -3.19
N TYR A 58 19.62 -1.91 -2.36
CA TYR A 58 20.81 -1.19 -2.80
C TYR A 58 22.07 -2.06 -2.82
N ASN A 59 22.09 -3.12 -2.00
CA ASN A 59 23.24 -4.03 -1.90
C ASN A 59 23.27 -5.08 -3.02
N LEU A 60 22.21 -5.18 -3.82
CA LEU A 60 22.03 -6.20 -4.85
C LEU A 60 21.89 -5.55 -6.22
N LYS A 61 22.39 -6.24 -7.26
CA LYS A 61 22.34 -5.76 -8.64
C LYS A 61 20.98 -6.08 -9.27
N TRP A 62 19.99 -5.23 -9.01
CA TRP A 62 18.67 -5.32 -9.62
C TRP A 62 18.58 -4.53 -10.92
N ASN A 63 17.80 -5.01 -11.89
CA ASN A 63 17.35 -4.15 -12.99
C ASN A 63 16.26 -3.22 -12.47
N ALA A 64 16.58 -1.93 -12.35
CA ALA A 64 15.70 -0.92 -11.79
C ALA A 64 14.35 -0.78 -12.53
N ILE A 65 14.32 -1.09 -13.84
CA ILE A 65 13.13 -0.96 -14.69
C ILE A 65 12.14 -2.11 -14.43
N ASP A 66 12.67 -3.33 -14.31
CA ASP A 66 11.85 -4.55 -14.17
C ASP A 66 11.54 -4.91 -12.72
N THR A 67 12.29 -4.34 -11.78
CA THR A 67 12.15 -4.66 -10.36
C THR A 67 11.01 -3.88 -9.72
N ARG A 68 10.17 -4.62 -8.98
CA ARG A 68 9.09 -4.07 -8.16
C ARG A 68 9.30 -4.40 -6.69
N ILE A 69 8.90 -3.48 -5.85
CA ILE A 69 8.97 -3.58 -4.39
C ILE A 69 7.55 -3.74 -3.88
N ILE A 70 7.31 -4.76 -3.05
CA ILE A 70 6.02 -4.97 -2.38
C ILE A 70 6.19 -4.64 -0.91
N PHE A 71 5.39 -3.70 -0.41
CA PHE A 71 5.27 -3.42 1.02
C PHE A 71 3.94 -3.93 1.55
N LEU A 72 4.01 -4.58 2.71
CA LEU A 72 2.87 -5.11 3.44
C LEU A 72 2.93 -4.54 4.86
N ASN A 73 1.82 -3.93 5.30
CA ASN A 73 1.61 -3.64 6.71
C ASN A 73 1.22 -4.93 7.46
N ASP A 74 0.87 -4.80 8.74
CA ASP A 74 0.30 -5.81 9.64
C ASP A 74 -1.18 -6.11 9.31
N ILE A 75 -1.41 -6.56 8.07
CA ILE A 75 -2.73 -6.78 7.49
C ILE A 75 -3.03 -8.26 7.23
N TYR A 76 -4.32 -8.57 7.19
CA TYR A 76 -4.88 -9.81 6.66
C TYR A 76 -5.13 -9.67 5.16
N TYR A 77 -4.61 -10.63 4.39
CA TYR A 77 -4.74 -10.72 2.95
C TYR A 77 -4.63 -12.19 2.49
N LYS A 78 -5.01 -12.47 1.23
CA LYS A 78 -4.75 -13.73 0.53
C LYS A 78 -3.69 -13.49 -0.57
N VAL A 79 -3.02 -14.57 -1.00
CA VAL A 79 -2.08 -14.52 -2.13
C VAL A 79 -2.73 -13.94 -3.39
N SER A 80 -4.02 -14.23 -3.63
CA SER A 80 -4.75 -13.66 -4.75
C SER A 80 -4.87 -12.13 -4.69
N ASP A 81 -4.86 -11.51 -3.50
CA ASP A 81 -4.85 -10.05 -3.37
C ASP A 81 -3.53 -9.47 -3.86
N VAL A 82 -2.41 -10.13 -3.53
CA VAL A 82 -1.07 -9.74 -4.01
C VAL A 82 -0.98 -9.85 -5.53
N ILE A 83 -1.44 -10.98 -6.09
CA ILE A 83 -1.45 -11.21 -7.54
C ILE A 83 -2.35 -10.17 -8.25
N ASN A 84 -3.53 -9.90 -7.72
CA ASN A 84 -4.43 -8.90 -8.28
C ASN A 84 -3.82 -7.49 -8.22
N LEU A 85 -3.10 -7.17 -7.15
CA LEU A 85 -2.40 -5.88 -7.05
C LEU A 85 -1.25 -5.78 -8.06
N ILE A 86 -0.47 -6.86 -8.22
CA ILE A 86 0.60 -6.93 -9.25
C ILE A 86 0.01 -6.61 -10.63
N ASN A 87 -1.13 -7.22 -10.96
CA ASN A 87 -1.81 -7.09 -12.25
C ASN A 87 -2.64 -5.81 -12.43
N THR A 88 -2.60 -4.87 -11.46
CA THR A 88 -3.30 -3.58 -11.57
C THR A 88 -2.95 -2.90 -12.89
N ASN A 89 -3.96 -2.46 -13.65
CA ASN A 89 -3.79 -1.78 -14.93
C ASN A 89 -2.82 -2.50 -15.89
N SER A 90 -2.90 -3.83 -15.99
CA SER A 90 -2.00 -4.65 -16.83
C SER A 90 -0.52 -4.43 -16.55
N MET A 91 -0.17 -4.18 -15.28
CA MET A 91 1.19 -3.84 -14.82
C MET A 91 1.70 -2.46 -15.31
N GLU A 92 0.89 -1.67 -16.01
CA GLU A 92 1.24 -0.31 -16.47
C GLU A 92 0.99 0.74 -15.39
N TYR A 93 1.76 0.64 -14.30
CA TYR A 93 1.79 1.61 -13.20
C TYR A 93 3.18 1.73 -12.62
N ASP A 94 3.43 2.85 -11.96
CA ASP A 94 4.67 3.11 -11.23
C ASP A 94 4.47 2.87 -9.72
N PHE A 95 3.24 3.04 -9.23
CA PHE A 95 2.81 2.73 -7.86
C PHE A 95 1.36 2.21 -7.88
N ALA A 96 1.06 1.16 -7.12
CA ALA A 96 -0.31 0.67 -6.93
C ALA A 96 -0.54 0.26 -5.48
N CYS A 97 -1.71 0.57 -4.93
CA CYS A 97 -2.13 0.09 -3.62
C CYS A 97 -3.56 -0.47 -3.63
N GLY A 98 -3.88 -1.25 -2.59
CA GLY A 98 -5.23 -1.74 -2.37
C GLY A 98 -6.13 -0.72 -1.66
N VAL A 99 -7.16 -1.23 -0.99
CA VAL A 99 -8.01 -0.51 -0.05
C VAL A 99 -7.96 -1.26 1.27
N ASP A 100 -7.62 -0.57 2.36
CA ASP A 100 -7.51 -1.17 3.69
C ASP A 100 -8.72 -0.86 4.57
N PHE A 101 -9.04 -1.82 5.42
CA PHE A 101 -10.18 -1.72 6.31
C PHE A 101 -9.78 -1.92 7.76
N TYR A 102 -10.30 -1.03 8.59
CA TYR A 102 -10.68 -1.40 9.94
C TYR A 102 -12.21 -1.53 9.90
N TYR A 103 -12.96 -0.67 10.58
CA TYR A 103 -14.41 -0.63 10.41
C TYR A 103 -14.83 -0.18 9.00
N ALA A 104 -14.27 0.93 8.52
CA ALA A 104 -14.47 1.51 7.19
C ALA A 104 -13.12 1.64 6.47
N PHE A 105 -13.08 2.24 5.27
CA PHE A 105 -11.82 2.52 4.61
C PHE A 105 -10.96 3.42 5.51
N TYR A 106 -9.77 2.92 5.87
CA TYR A 106 -8.97 3.42 6.98
C TYR A 106 -8.01 4.55 6.56
N ASP A 107 -7.16 4.33 5.54
CA ASP A 107 -6.09 5.25 5.13
C ASP A 107 -6.58 6.46 4.27
N VAL A 108 -7.74 7.03 4.60
CA VAL A 108 -8.32 8.19 3.88
C VAL A 108 -7.47 9.46 3.99
N LEU A 109 -6.64 9.57 5.04
CA LEU A 109 -5.75 10.72 5.24
C LEU A 109 -4.47 10.64 4.41
N VAL A 110 -4.07 9.47 3.92
CA VAL A 110 -2.94 9.35 2.97
C VAL A 110 -3.46 9.29 1.53
N SER A 111 -4.65 8.72 1.35
CA SER A 111 -5.28 8.61 0.05
C SER A 111 -5.82 9.95 -0.44
N ARG A 112 -5.32 10.37 -1.61
CA ARG A 112 -5.72 11.61 -2.26
C ARG A 112 -6.09 11.33 -3.70
N ASP A 113 -7.24 11.80 -4.13
CA ASP A 113 -7.63 11.72 -5.53
C ASP A 113 -6.62 12.45 -6.45
N PHE A 114 -6.81 12.37 -7.75
CA PHE A 114 -5.92 13.03 -8.71
C PHE A 114 -5.74 14.54 -8.45
N ASN A 115 -6.80 15.20 -7.95
CA ASN A 115 -6.83 16.62 -7.61
C ASN A 115 -6.35 16.92 -6.19
N LYS A 116 -5.74 15.94 -5.50
CA LYS A 116 -5.21 16.04 -4.15
C LYS A 116 -6.27 16.25 -3.06
N SER A 117 -7.53 15.87 -3.32
CA SER A 117 -8.58 15.89 -2.29
C SER A 117 -8.64 14.56 -1.55
N ASN A 118 -8.95 14.61 -0.24
CA ASN A 118 -9.10 13.41 0.58
C ASN A 118 -10.23 12.52 0.05
N LEU A 119 -10.00 11.21 0.10
CA LEU A 119 -11.02 10.21 -0.16
C LEU A 119 -12.03 10.12 1.00
N MET A 120 -13.17 9.49 0.72
CA MET A 120 -14.23 9.19 1.67
C MET A 120 -14.01 7.79 2.25
N ASN A 121 -14.38 7.60 3.51
CA ASN A 121 -14.24 6.31 4.18
C ASN A 121 -15.33 5.28 3.80
N TYR A 122 -16.37 5.70 3.08
CA TYR A 122 -17.46 4.85 2.60
C TYR A 122 -17.38 4.66 1.08
N TYR A 123 -17.82 3.49 0.61
CA TYR A 123 -17.92 3.18 -0.81
C TYR A 123 -18.89 4.14 -1.52
N PRO A 124 -18.57 4.65 -2.74
CA PRO A 124 -17.46 4.29 -3.64
C PRO A 124 -16.14 5.07 -3.43
N TYR A 125 -15.85 5.52 -2.20
CA TYR A 125 -14.59 6.12 -1.72
C TYR A 125 -14.17 7.46 -2.34
N PHE A 126 -14.61 7.80 -3.55
CA PHE A 126 -14.23 9.02 -4.25
C PHE A 126 -15.37 10.04 -4.26
N LYS A 127 -15.03 11.33 -4.21
CA LYS A 127 -16.01 12.41 -4.33
C LYS A 127 -16.42 12.66 -5.78
N ASN A 128 -15.47 12.52 -6.70
CA ASN A 128 -15.68 12.73 -8.13
C ASN A 128 -16.51 11.59 -8.75
N PRO A 129 -17.68 11.86 -9.37
CA PRO A 129 -18.53 10.83 -9.98
C PRO A 129 -17.82 9.95 -11.03
N VAL A 130 -16.85 10.48 -11.77
CA VAL A 130 -16.08 9.71 -12.76
C VAL A 130 -15.27 8.61 -12.07
N ASP A 131 -14.58 8.97 -10.98
CA ASP A 131 -13.78 8.02 -10.19
C ASP A 131 -14.66 7.02 -9.46
N GLN A 132 -15.84 7.45 -8.98
CA GLN A 132 -16.84 6.54 -8.42
C GLN A 132 -17.27 5.48 -9.44
N LYS A 133 -17.54 5.88 -10.69
CA LYS A 133 -17.93 4.95 -11.76
C LYS A 133 -16.83 3.91 -12.03
N LEU A 134 -15.57 4.31 -12.00
CA LEU A 134 -14.44 3.38 -12.12
C LEU A 134 -14.43 2.36 -10.97
N VAL A 135 -14.58 2.82 -9.72
CA VAL A 135 -14.67 1.93 -8.55
C VAL A 135 -15.82 0.94 -8.68
N ARG A 136 -17.00 1.41 -9.07
CA ARG A 136 -18.20 0.56 -9.28
C ARG A 136 -18.00 -0.50 -10.35
N ASN A 137 -17.21 -0.18 -11.38
CA ASN A 137 -16.85 -1.12 -12.44
C ASN A 137 -15.66 -2.02 -12.07
N GLY A 138 -15.16 -1.94 -10.83
CA GLY A 138 -13.97 -2.69 -10.40
C GLY A 138 -12.71 -2.29 -11.16
N LEU A 139 -12.63 -1.06 -11.65
CA LEU A 139 -11.47 -0.56 -12.39
C LEU A 139 -10.52 0.21 -11.46
N PRO A 140 -9.20 0.06 -11.62
CA PRO A 140 -8.24 0.88 -10.89
C PRO A 140 -8.45 2.37 -11.15
N VAL A 141 -8.34 3.18 -10.11
CA VAL A 141 -8.49 4.64 -10.18
C VAL A 141 -7.13 5.30 -10.04
N ARG A 142 -6.79 6.20 -10.94
CA ARG A 142 -5.54 6.97 -10.86
C ARG A 142 -5.66 8.03 -9.77
N VAL A 143 -4.67 8.10 -8.89
CA VAL A 143 -4.69 8.95 -7.70
C VAL A 143 -3.40 9.75 -7.56
N PHE A 144 -3.40 10.77 -6.70
CA PHE A 144 -2.17 11.47 -6.35
C PHE A 144 -1.34 10.66 -5.35
N SER A 145 -1.97 10.09 -4.32
CA SER A 145 -1.29 9.29 -3.29
C SER A 145 -2.19 8.20 -2.72
N GLY A 146 -1.57 7.15 -2.20
CA GLY A 146 -2.23 6.05 -1.49
C GLY A 146 -1.20 5.11 -0.84
N TRP A 147 -1.60 4.40 0.21
CA TRP A 147 -0.74 3.40 0.88
C TRP A 147 -1.54 2.15 1.25
N ASN A 148 -2.59 2.33 2.05
CA ASN A 148 -3.73 1.42 2.17
C ASN A 148 -3.32 -0.04 2.46
N GLY A 149 -2.41 -0.22 3.41
CA GLY A 149 -1.99 -1.53 3.92
C GLY A 149 -1.09 -2.38 3.01
N MET A 150 -1.26 -2.32 1.69
CA MET A 150 -0.49 -3.10 0.72
C MET A 150 -0.19 -2.29 -0.54
N VAL A 151 1.11 -2.20 -0.86
CA VAL A 151 1.64 -1.34 -1.92
C VAL A 151 2.60 -2.11 -2.81
N ILE A 152 2.59 -1.81 -4.10
CA ILE A 152 3.60 -2.20 -5.08
C ILE A 152 4.16 -0.97 -5.77
N MET A 153 5.48 -0.84 -5.82
CA MET A 153 6.18 0.28 -6.43
C MET A 153 7.24 -0.21 -7.42
N LYS A 154 7.49 0.53 -8.49
CA LYS A 154 8.72 0.34 -9.27
C LYS A 154 9.94 0.72 -8.43
N ALA A 155 11.03 -0.02 -8.62
CA ALA A 155 12.28 0.24 -7.92
C ALA A 155 13.07 1.42 -8.50
N ALA A 156 12.83 1.80 -9.77
CA ALA A 156 13.57 2.85 -10.47
C ALA A 156 13.69 4.19 -9.70
N PRO A 157 12.64 4.73 -9.05
CA PRO A 157 12.78 5.96 -8.25
C PRO A 157 13.81 5.82 -7.12
N PHE A 158 13.87 4.66 -6.46
CA PHE A 158 14.81 4.40 -5.37
C PHE A 158 16.24 4.23 -5.89
N ILE A 159 16.43 3.38 -6.92
CA ILE A 159 17.76 2.99 -7.40
C ILE A 159 18.41 4.10 -8.24
N ASN A 160 17.66 4.77 -9.12
CA ASN A 160 18.23 5.69 -10.11
C ASN A 160 18.11 7.16 -9.72
N HIS A 161 17.20 7.49 -8.79
CA HIS A 161 16.87 8.88 -8.45
C HIS A 161 17.01 9.20 -6.97
N ASN A 162 17.55 8.28 -6.16
CA ASN A 162 17.77 8.44 -4.73
C ASN A 162 16.50 8.87 -3.97
N VAL A 163 15.35 8.31 -4.33
CA VAL A 163 14.12 8.48 -3.53
C VAL A 163 14.21 7.65 -2.27
N PHE A 164 13.80 8.21 -1.14
CA PHE A 164 13.71 7.53 0.16
C PHE A 164 12.47 8.02 0.91
N PHE A 165 11.98 7.21 1.86
CA PHE A 165 10.92 7.64 2.77
C PHE A 165 11.44 8.78 3.64
N ARG A 166 10.67 9.85 3.75
CA ARG A 166 11.06 11.07 4.46
C ARG A 166 9.86 11.75 5.12
N GLN A 167 10.16 12.71 5.99
CA GLN A 167 9.17 13.64 6.50
C GLN A 167 8.98 14.87 5.60
N ASN A 168 8.05 15.73 6.02
CA ASN A 168 7.87 17.04 5.44
C ASN A 168 9.15 17.89 5.60
N GLN A 169 9.42 18.68 4.57
CA GLN A 169 10.39 19.77 4.64
C GLN A 169 9.77 21.00 5.34
N LEU A 170 10.59 22.00 5.67
CA LEU A 170 10.15 23.20 6.42
C LEU A 170 9.02 23.98 5.73
N ASP A 171 8.96 23.93 4.40
CA ASP A 171 7.98 24.58 3.53
C ASP A 171 6.79 23.68 3.18
N GLU A 172 6.75 22.44 3.66
CA GLU A 172 5.71 21.46 3.38
C GLU A 172 4.78 21.25 4.59
N THR A 173 3.48 21.10 4.32
CA THR A 173 2.51 20.69 5.34
C THR A 173 2.87 19.31 5.90
N MET A 174 2.67 19.13 7.21
CA MET A 174 2.93 17.86 7.88
C MET A 174 1.98 16.76 7.35
N GLU A 175 2.57 15.75 6.73
CA GLU A 175 1.89 14.59 6.16
C GLU A 175 2.74 13.34 6.45
N SER A 176 2.20 12.13 6.23
CA SER A 176 2.93 10.89 6.47
C SER A 176 4.04 10.64 5.43
N GLU A 177 5.00 9.80 5.78
CA GLU A 177 6.04 9.33 4.85
C GLU A 177 5.45 8.62 3.62
N CYS A 178 4.28 8.00 3.80
CA CYS A 178 3.51 7.36 2.74
C CYS A 178 2.89 8.36 1.74
N TYR A 179 2.58 9.58 2.18
CA TYR A 179 2.18 10.67 1.28
C TYR A 179 3.40 11.20 0.51
N PHE A 180 4.51 11.44 1.21
CA PHE A 180 5.71 12.01 0.59
C PHE A 180 6.36 11.10 -0.44
N ILE A 181 6.36 9.78 -0.23
CA ILE A 181 6.87 8.86 -1.25
C ILE A 181 6.11 8.98 -2.56
N CYS A 182 4.78 9.10 -2.52
CA CYS A 182 3.96 9.34 -3.71
C CYS A 182 4.29 10.70 -4.34
N LYS A 183 4.38 11.76 -3.51
CA LYS A 183 4.74 13.11 -3.97
C LYS A 183 6.09 13.14 -4.70
N ASP A 184 7.08 12.41 -4.20
CA ASP A 184 8.42 12.37 -4.80
C ASP A 184 8.43 11.56 -6.11
N PHE A 185 7.64 10.48 -6.19
CA PHE A 185 7.37 9.78 -7.45
C PHE A 185 6.79 10.74 -8.50
N TRP A 186 5.80 11.56 -8.11
CA TRP A 186 5.20 12.58 -8.98
C TRP A 186 6.22 13.61 -9.47
N LYS A 187 7.11 14.11 -8.58
CA LYS A 187 8.15 15.10 -8.94
C LYS A 187 9.10 14.56 -10.03
N LEU A 188 9.33 13.26 -10.06
CA LEU A 188 10.21 12.58 -11.01
C LEU A 188 9.49 12.09 -12.28
N GLY A 189 8.18 12.33 -12.40
CA GLY A 189 7.37 11.88 -13.54
C GLY A 189 6.81 10.45 -13.43
N PHE A 190 7.06 9.74 -12.32
CA PHE A 190 6.50 8.41 -12.02
C PHE A 190 5.07 8.56 -11.47
N ASN A 191 4.19 9.11 -12.29
CA ASN A 191 2.89 9.62 -11.88
C ASN A 191 1.71 8.69 -12.20
N ARG A 192 1.99 7.43 -12.58
CA ARG A 192 0.98 6.39 -12.75
C ARG A 192 0.75 5.66 -11.43
N ILE A 193 0.10 6.37 -10.50
CA ILE A 193 -0.25 5.88 -9.16
C ILE A 193 -1.72 5.46 -9.16
N TYR A 194 -2.03 4.24 -8.73
CA TYR A 194 -3.39 3.69 -8.76
C TYR A 194 -3.84 3.10 -7.43
N ILE A 195 -5.13 3.26 -7.11
CA ILE A 195 -5.84 2.44 -6.13
C ILE A 195 -6.61 1.36 -6.88
N ASN A 196 -6.43 0.10 -6.50
CA ASN A 196 -7.18 -1.03 -7.03
C ASN A 196 -8.32 -1.43 -6.07
N PRO A 197 -9.59 -1.15 -6.40
CA PRO A 197 -10.72 -1.41 -5.49
C PRO A 197 -11.03 -2.90 -5.29
N ASN A 198 -10.49 -3.79 -6.14
CA ASN A 198 -10.66 -5.24 -6.00
C ASN A 198 -9.69 -5.87 -4.99
N VAL A 199 -8.68 -5.11 -4.56
CA VAL A 199 -7.67 -5.56 -3.61
C VAL A 199 -8.05 -4.99 -2.25
N LYS A 200 -8.72 -5.81 -1.44
CA LYS A 200 -9.22 -5.43 -0.12
C LYS A 200 -8.41 -6.14 0.96
N VAL A 201 -7.82 -5.37 1.86
CA VAL A 201 -7.03 -5.87 3.00
C VAL A 201 -7.56 -5.28 4.29
N ALA A 202 -7.25 -5.86 5.45
CA ALA A 202 -7.72 -5.29 6.71
C ALA A 202 -6.79 -5.61 7.87
N TYR A 203 -6.83 -4.79 8.92
CA TYR A 203 -6.03 -5.00 10.14
C TYR A 203 -6.70 -5.96 11.14
N SER A 204 -7.85 -6.53 10.78
CA SER A 204 -8.58 -7.50 11.61
C SER A 204 -9.25 -8.54 10.73
N PRO A 205 -9.28 -9.82 11.14
CA PRO A 205 -9.89 -10.88 10.34
C PRO A 205 -11.39 -10.61 10.10
N ILE A 206 -12.11 -10.11 11.11
CA ILE A 206 -13.56 -9.84 10.98
C ILE A 206 -13.85 -8.83 9.86
N PHE A 207 -13.05 -7.76 9.79
CA PHE A 207 -13.21 -6.72 8.78
C PHE A 207 -12.73 -7.18 7.40
N TYR A 208 -11.67 -7.99 7.36
CA TYR A 208 -11.22 -8.61 6.11
C TYR A 208 -12.35 -9.45 5.48
N TYR A 209 -12.94 -10.36 6.26
CA TYR A 209 -14.01 -11.22 5.75
C TYR A 209 -15.29 -10.43 5.42
N LEU A 210 -15.67 -9.45 6.27
CA LEU A 210 -16.82 -8.58 6.03
C LEU A 210 -16.69 -7.83 4.70
N HIS A 211 -15.58 -7.11 4.49
CA HIS A 211 -15.43 -6.26 3.30
C HIS A 211 -15.20 -7.05 2.01
N LYS A 212 -14.60 -8.23 2.13
CA LYS A 212 -14.31 -9.10 0.99
C LYS A 212 -15.52 -9.91 0.54
N TYR A 213 -16.28 -10.50 1.47
CA TYR A 213 -17.35 -11.46 1.13
C TYR A 213 -18.77 -10.95 1.37
N CYS A 214 -18.97 -9.91 2.19
CA CYS A 214 -20.30 -9.36 2.44
C CYS A 214 -20.49 -8.01 1.76
N MET A 215 -19.67 -7.00 2.11
CA MET A 215 -19.83 -5.65 1.59
C MET A 215 -19.43 -5.54 0.11
N GLY A 216 -18.49 -6.35 -0.36
CA GLY A 216 -18.16 -6.43 -1.79
C GLY A 216 -19.38 -6.75 -2.65
N PRO A 217 -20.04 -7.90 -2.43
CA PRO A 217 -21.29 -8.23 -3.12
C PRO A 217 -22.41 -7.20 -2.89
N VAL A 218 -22.62 -6.74 -1.65
CA VAL A 218 -23.67 -5.74 -1.34
C VAL A 218 -23.47 -4.47 -2.16
N ASN A 219 -22.24 -3.96 -2.26
CA ASN A 219 -21.95 -2.76 -3.05
C ASN A 219 -22.32 -2.95 -4.53
N ILE A 220 -22.01 -4.12 -5.11
CA ILE A 220 -22.38 -4.46 -6.49
C ILE A 220 -23.91 -4.48 -6.65
N PHE A 221 -24.64 -5.09 -5.70
CA PHE A 221 -26.11 -5.13 -5.74
C PHE A 221 -26.75 -3.75 -5.57
N THR A 222 -26.23 -2.92 -4.66
CA THR A 222 -26.73 -1.56 -4.50
C THR A 222 -26.49 -0.72 -5.74
N ASP A 223 -25.33 -0.89 -6.40
CA ASP A 223 -25.05 -0.17 -7.65
C ASP A 223 -26.01 -0.59 -8.78
N TRP A 224 -26.35 -1.88 -8.89
CA TRP A 224 -27.38 -2.37 -9.82
C TRP A 224 -28.75 -1.74 -9.58
N TYR A 225 -29.14 -1.58 -8.30
CA TYR A 225 -30.40 -0.93 -7.95
C TYR A 225 -30.43 0.54 -8.37
N TYR A 226 -29.34 1.28 -8.19
CA TYR A 226 -29.25 2.68 -8.66
C TYR A 226 -29.30 2.76 -10.20
N TRP A 227 -28.63 1.87 -10.92
CA TRP A 227 -28.69 1.82 -12.39
C TRP A 227 -30.12 1.59 -12.93
N LEU A 228 -30.95 0.79 -12.26
CA LEU A 228 -32.31 0.49 -12.70
C LEU A 228 -33.33 1.63 -12.46
N ILE A 229 -32.95 2.66 -11.70
CA ILE A 229 -33.86 3.73 -11.27
C ILE A 229 -33.46 5.09 -11.88
N GLU A 230 -32.22 5.23 -12.34
CA GLU A 230 -31.72 6.44 -13.00
C GLU A 230 -31.83 6.40 -14.54
N ASP A 231 -32.37 5.32 -15.13
CA ASP A 231 -32.78 5.19 -16.54
C ASP A 231 -34.31 5.26 -16.70
#